data_AF-A0A4Q5W6D6-F1
#
_entry.id   AF-A0A4Q5W6D6-F1
#
_cell.length_a   1.000
_cell.length_b   1.000
_cell.length_c   1.000
_cell.angle_alpha   90.00
_cell.angle_beta   90.00
_cell.angle_gamma   90.00
#
_symmetry.space_group_name_H-M   'P 1'
#
loop_
_entity.id
_entity.type
_entity.pdbx_description
1 polymer ?
#
loop_
_entity_poly.entity_id
_entity_poly.type
_entity_poly.pdbx_seq_one_letter_code
_entity_poly.pdbx_strand_id
1 'polypeptide(L)'
;MQSIENTFKLLFNDEKTTDERKAAFARDMVARLLRPGREPFSSLARKIEGPLAVLEMEIGQGDSSLQRQKSHTRNAHAFLKSFHDGLAADELAIAGALGGYDSNGYQEFFPGGGISEYKEAPLSEVPRLFLRLSTAAQEYSAQLPAALVQRYTAYPEQWKALSETTSQSRKDRKEDLNDVSDARRAVDLACHVAGHGVAMEYPGDVERCKEFVNLSLLLPVPHSTAGPAPATAG
;
A
#
# COMPACT_ATOMS: atom_id res chain seq x y z
N MET A 1 -31.06 17.79 -19.78
CA MET A 1 -32.09 16.87 -19.25
C MET A 1 -31.54 16.31 -17.95
N GLN A 2 -32.05 16.74 -16.78
CA GLN A 2 -31.62 16.17 -15.49
C GLN A 2 -32.19 14.75 -15.40
N SER A 3 -31.33 13.73 -15.40
CA SER A 3 -31.73 12.36 -15.13
C SER A 3 -32.23 12.27 -13.68
N ILE A 4 -33.39 11.64 -13.46
CA ILE A 4 -33.92 11.35 -12.11
C ILE A 4 -32.87 10.59 -11.28
N GLU A 5 -32.07 9.72 -11.93
CA GLU A 5 -30.98 9.02 -11.26
C GLU A 5 -29.93 9.99 -10.68
N ASN A 6 -29.61 11.08 -11.37
CA ASN A 6 -28.64 12.07 -10.88
C ASN A 6 -29.17 12.86 -9.67
N THR A 7 -30.48 12.94 -9.50
CA THR A 7 -31.11 13.62 -8.35
C THR A 7 -31.03 12.77 -7.07
N PHE A 8 -31.05 11.45 -7.20
CA PHE A 8 -31.05 10.50 -6.06
C PHE A 8 -29.73 9.74 -5.88
N LYS A 9 -28.78 9.88 -6.82
CA LYS A 9 -27.45 9.28 -6.67
C LYS A 9 -26.74 9.93 -5.49
N LEU A 10 -26.06 9.10 -4.68
CA LEU A 10 -25.18 9.61 -3.63
C LEU A 10 -24.20 10.62 -4.25
N LEU A 11 -24.15 11.80 -3.64
CA LEU A 11 -23.37 12.98 -4.08
C LEU A 11 -21.88 12.67 -4.34
N PHE A 12 -21.42 11.55 -3.81
CA PHE A 12 -20.04 11.15 -3.65
C PHE A 12 -19.71 9.82 -4.35
N ASN A 13 -20.65 9.24 -5.11
CA ASN A 13 -20.44 8.01 -5.87
C ASN A 13 -19.70 8.28 -7.20
N ASP A 14 -18.61 9.04 -7.11
CA ASP A 14 -17.62 9.27 -8.14
C ASP A 14 -16.29 8.67 -7.65
N GLU A 15 -15.72 7.76 -8.44
CA GLU A 15 -14.42 7.13 -8.18
C GLU A 15 -13.29 8.17 -8.10
N LYS A 16 -13.47 9.36 -8.69
CA LYS A 16 -12.45 10.41 -8.76
C LYS A 16 -12.27 11.21 -7.47
N THR A 17 -13.21 11.14 -6.53
CA THR A 17 -13.11 11.85 -5.25
C THR A 17 -12.32 10.99 -4.26
N THR A 18 -11.19 11.47 -3.77
CA THR A 18 -10.37 10.69 -2.80
C THR A 18 -11.02 10.63 -1.41
N ASP A 19 -10.63 9.64 -0.60
CA ASP A 19 -11.17 9.48 0.77
C ASP A 19 -10.84 10.68 1.65
N GLU A 20 -9.66 11.29 1.48
CA GLU A 20 -9.26 12.49 2.22
C GLU A 20 -10.15 13.69 1.88
N ARG A 21 -10.59 13.81 0.63
CA ARG A 21 -11.52 14.87 0.21
C ARG A 21 -12.92 14.64 0.77
N LYS A 22 -13.37 13.39 0.82
CA LYS A 22 -14.64 13.04 1.45
C LYS A 22 -14.62 13.32 2.95
N ALA A 23 -13.54 12.94 3.63
CA ALA A 23 -13.34 13.24 5.05
C ALA A 23 -13.29 14.76 5.29
N ALA A 24 -12.55 15.51 4.45
CA ALA A 24 -12.49 16.96 4.54
C ALA A 24 -13.85 17.64 4.33
N PHE A 25 -14.62 17.18 3.35
CA PHE A 25 -15.99 17.65 3.11
C PHE A 25 -16.90 17.34 4.30
N ALA A 26 -16.89 16.10 4.79
CA ALA A 26 -17.73 15.67 5.91
C ALA A 26 -17.41 16.46 7.19
N ARG A 27 -16.13 16.73 7.45
CA ARG A 27 -15.66 17.55 8.57
C ARG A 27 -16.15 19.00 8.45
N ASP A 28 -16.03 19.60 7.26
CA ASP A 28 -16.55 20.95 6.99
C ASP A 28 -18.08 21.01 7.16
N MET A 29 -18.80 19.99 6.70
CA MET A 29 -20.25 19.88 6.87
C MET A 29 -20.65 19.79 8.35
N VAL A 30 -19.99 18.93 9.14
CA VAL A 30 -20.19 18.85 10.61
C VAL A 30 -19.95 20.21 11.27
N ALA A 31 -18.85 20.88 10.93
CA ALA A 31 -18.52 22.19 11.49
C ALA A 31 -19.57 23.26 11.15
N ARG A 32 -20.19 23.21 9.97
CA ARG A 32 -21.27 24.12 9.56
C ARG A 32 -22.59 23.82 10.25
N LEU A 33 -22.95 22.54 10.39
CA LEU A 33 -24.17 22.11 11.09
C LEU A 33 -24.13 22.47 12.58
N LEU A 34 -22.96 22.40 13.22
CA LEU A 34 -22.76 22.74 14.63
C LEU A 34 -22.52 24.24 14.90
N ARG A 35 -22.58 25.09 13.87
CA ARG A 35 -22.33 26.53 14.06
C ARG A 35 -23.38 27.12 15.02
N PRO A 36 -22.99 27.98 15.99
CA PRO A 36 -23.92 28.61 16.90
C PRO A 36 -25.06 29.33 16.17
N GLY A 37 -26.29 29.16 16.65
CA GLY A 37 -27.50 29.72 16.02
C GLY A 37 -28.05 28.89 14.85
N ARG A 38 -27.57 27.66 14.63
CA ARG A 38 -28.06 26.72 13.60
C ARG A 38 -28.72 25.46 14.16
N GLU A 39 -29.28 25.54 15.36
CA GLU A 39 -30.22 24.50 15.80
C GLU A 39 -31.39 24.41 14.79
N PRO A 40 -31.94 23.22 14.49
CA PRO A 40 -31.80 21.93 15.20
C PRO A 40 -30.81 20.91 14.57
N PHE A 41 -29.79 21.37 13.84
CA PHE A 41 -28.96 20.48 13.02
C PHE A 41 -27.93 19.63 13.78
N SER A 42 -27.82 19.80 15.09
CA SER A 42 -26.92 19.04 15.96
C SER A 42 -27.10 17.51 15.86
N SER A 43 -28.33 17.04 15.61
CA SER A 43 -28.62 15.62 15.38
C SER A 43 -28.12 15.08 14.04
N LEU A 44 -28.04 15.92 13.01
CA LEU A 44 -27.50 15.56 11.70
C LEU A 44 -25.98 15.50 11.74
N ALA A 45 -25.34 16.43 12.45
CA ALA A 45 -23.89 16.43 12.66
C ALA A 45 -23.42 15.11 13.30
N ARG A 46 -24.08 14.67 14.39
CA ARG A 46 -23.75 13.40 15.08
C ARG A 46 -23.86 12.17 14.19
N LYS A 47 -24.77 12.19 13.21
CA LYS A 47 -24.92 11.08 12.24
C LYS A 47 -23.75 11.00 11.26
N ILE A 48 -23.02 12.10 11.04
CA ILE A 48 -21.82 12.15 10.19
C ILE A 48 -20.57 11.78 10.99
N GLU A 49 -20.46 12.23 12.25
CA GLU A 49 -19.27 12.06 13.10
C GLU A 49 -18.83 10.59 13.25
N GLY A 50 -19.78 9.66 13.46
CA GLY A 50 -19.47 8.24 13.59
C GLY A 50 -18.80 7.65 12.34
N PRO A 51 -19.47 7.69 11.17
CA PRO A 51 -18.86 7.27 9.90
C PRO A 51 -17.56 8.01 9.56
N LEU A 52 -17.48 9.31 9.85
CA LEU A 52 -16.28 10.12 9.60
C LEU A 52 -15.08 9.61 10.41
N ALA A 53 -15.27 9.32 11.70
CA ALA A 53 -14.21 8.80 12.56
C ALA A 53 -13.68 7.45 12.08
N VAL A 54 -14.55 6.58 11.56
CA VAL A 54 -14.16 5.28 10.96
C VAL A 54 -13.31 5.52 9.71
N LEU A 55 -13.78 6.38 8.79
CA LEU A 55 -13.03 6.69 7.57
C LEU A 55 -11.67 7.34 7.86
N GLU A 56 -11.58 8.25 8.84
CA GLU A 56 -10.32 8.89 9.24
C GLU A 56 -9.33 7.88 9.85
N MET A 57 -9.83 6.91 10.63
CA MET A 57 -9.01 5.83 11.18
C MET A 57 -8.43 4.95 10.06
N GLU A 58 -9.26 4.58 9.08
CA GLU A 58 -8.84 3.75 7.95
C GLU A 58 -7.85 4.45 7.03
N ILE A 59 -8.03 5.76 6.75
CA ILE A 59 -7.03 6.58 6.04
C ILE A 59 -5.68 6.48 6.77
N GLY A 60 -5.66 6.63 8.10
CA GLY A 60 -4.45 6.51 8.90
C GLY A 60 -3.83 5.10 8.89
N GLN A 61 -4.66 4.05 8.89
CA GLN A 61 -4.20 2.66 8.77
C GLN A 61 -3.59 2.38 7.41
N GLY A 62 -4.18 2.89 6.32
CA GLY A 62 -3.69 2.78 4.95
C GLY A 62 -2.27 3.34 4.76
N ASP A 63 -1.98 4.50 5.36
CA ASP A 63 -0.63 5.07 5.32
C ASP A 63 0.40 4.18 6.03
N SER A 64 0.02 3.61 7.18
CA SER A 64 0.89 2.73 7.97
C SER A 64 1.18 1.41 7.24
N SER A 65 0.20 0.86 6.51
CA SER A 65 0.34 -0.41 5.78
C SER A 65 1.21 -0.23 4.53
N LEU A 66 1.07 0.90 3.82
CA LEU A 66 1.96 1.26 2.71
C LEU A 66 3.42 1.42 3.16
N GLN A 67 3.67 2.05 4.30
CA GLN A 67 5.02 2.16 4.86
C GLN A 67 5.60 0.81 5.28
N ARG A 68 4.79 -0.06 5.91
CA ARG A 68 5.18 -1.44 6.23
C ARG A 68 5.53 -2.22 4.96
N GLN A 69 4.74 -2.13 3.89
CA GLN A 69 5.02 -2.78 2.63
C GLN A 69 6.34 -2.31 2.00
N LYS A 70 6.56 -0.99 1.91
CA LYS A 70 7.83 -0.43 1.42
C LYS A 70 9.02 -0.96 2.22
N SER A 71 8.85 -1.08 3.54
CA SER A 71 9.86 -1.63 4.43
C SER A 71 10.11 -3.12 4.18
N HIS A 72 9.07 -3.94 4.03
CA HIS A 72 9.20 -5.38 3.74
C HIS A 72 9.82 -5.64 2.36
N THR A 73 9.39 -4.92 1.32
CA THR A 73 10.00 -5.00 -0.01
C THR A 73 11.47 -4.59 0.02
N ARG A 74 11.80 -3.50 0.73
CA ARG A 74 13.20 -3.08 0.94
C ARG A 74 14.01 -4.16 1.66
N ASN A 75 13.45 -4.80 2.68
CA ASN A 75 14.14 -5.85 3.43
C ASN A 75 14.39 -7.09 2.57
N ALA A 76 13.43 -7.51 1.74
CA ALA A 76 13.61 -8.63 0.82
C ALA A 76 14.70 -8.36 -0.23
N HIS A 77 14.72 -7.15 -0.81
CA HIS A 77 15.79 -6.76 -1.75
C HIS A 77 17.16 -6.62 -1.07
N ALA A 78 17.21 -6.06 0.14
CA ALA A 78 18.44 -5.96 0.91
C ALA A 78 18.99 -7.35 1.27
N PHE A 79 18.11 -8.29 1.64
CA PHE A 79 18.47 -9.68 1.90
C PHE A 79 19.06 -10.35 0.65
N LEU A 80 18.40 -10.24 -0.50
CA LEU A 80 18.90 -10.81 -1.76
C LEU A 80 20.23 -10.18 -2.18
N LYS A 81 20.40 -8.88 -2.00
CA LYS A 81 21.67 -8.21 -2.26
C LYS A 81 22.78 -8.77 -1.37
N SER A 82 22.54 -8.84 -0.05
CA SER A 82 23.50 -9.42 0.90
C SER A 82 23.83 -10.87 0.57
N PHE A 83 22.83 -11.64 0.13
CA PHE A 83 23.02 -13.01 -0.33
C PHE A 83 23.93 -13.07 -1.56
N HIS A 84 23.66 -12.27 -2.60
CA HIS A 84 24.49 -12.25 -3.81
C HIS A 84 25.93 -11.81 -3.54
N ASP A 85 26.10 -10.77 -2.71
CA ASP A 85 27.43 -10.27 -2.33
C ASP A 85 28.19 -11.33 -1.52
N GLY A 86 27.51 -12.02 -0.60
CA GLY A 86 28.08 -13.12 0.17
C GLY A 86 28.46 -14.32 -0.69
N LEU A 87 27.57 -14.76 -1.59
CA LEU A 87 27.81 -15.88 -2.48
C LEU A 87 28.99 -15.60 -3.43
N ALA A 88 29.10 -14.37 -3.93
CA ALA A 88 30.23 -13.95 -4.77
C ALA A 88 31.56 -13.97 -4.01
N ALA A 89 31.57 -13.56 -2.73
CA ALA A 89 32.77 -13.61 -1.89
C ALA A 89 33.16 -15.04 -1.52
N ASP A 90 32.17 -15.91 -1.31
CA ASP A 90 32.38 -17.30 -0.87
C ASP A 90 32.71 -18.24 -2.05
N GLU A 91 32.42 -17.88 -3.30
CA GLU A 91 32.60 -18.73 -4.48
C GLU A 91 34.01 -19.35 -4.58
N LEU A 92 35.05 -18.52 -4.41
CA LEU A 92 36.44 -18.98 -4.43
C LEU A 92 36.74 -19.96 -3.30
N ALA A 93 36.17 -19.73 -2.11
CA ALA A 93 36.35 -20.60 -0.96
C ALA A 93 35.63 -21.95 -1.17
N ILE A 94 34.45 -21.94 -1.78
CA ILE A 94 33.71 -23.16 -2.15
C ILE A 94 34.50 -23.93 -3.20
N ALA A 95 34.95 -23.29 -4.29
CA ALA A 95 35.77 -23.93 -5.31
C ALA A 95 37.06 -24.51 -4.71
N GLY A 96 37.77 -23.76 -3.87
CA GLY A 96 39.00 -24.22 -3.21
C GLY A 96 38.79 -25.43 -2.30
N ALA A 97 37.69 -25.45 -1.54
CA ALA A 97 37.36 -26.56 -0.63
C ALA A 97 36.94 -27.85 -1.39
N LEU A 98 36.31 -27.70 -2.56
CA LEU A 98 35.73 -28.81 -3.31
C LEU A 98 36.62 -29.32 -4.45
N GLY A 99 37.87 -28.86 -4.55
CA GLY A 99 38.82 -29.35 -5.56
C GLY A 99 38.80 -28.60 -6.90
N GLY A 100 38.28 -27.37 -6.93
CA GLY A 100 38.30 -26.46 -8.08
C GLY A 100 36.94 -26.24 -8.73
N TYR A 101 36.93 -25.39 -9.76
CA TYR A 101 35.73 -25.02 -10.53
C TYR A 101 35.17 -26.17 -11.38
N ASP A 102 36.02 -27.14 -11.76
CA ASP A 102 35.62 -28.28 -12.57
C ASP A 102 35.15 -29.47 -11.72
N SER A 103 35.12 -29.35 -10.40
CA SER A 103 34.72 -30.45 -9.53
C SER A 103 33.21 -30.66 -9.53
N ASN A 104 32.79 -31.92 -9.37
CA ASN A 104 31.36 -32.25 -9.25
C ASN A 104 30.72 -31.50 -8.08
N GLY A 105 31.44 -31.35 -6.96
CA GLY A 105 30.97 -30.59 -5.81
C GLY A 105 30.70 -29.14 -6.15
N TYR A 106 31.62 -28.46 -6.85
CA TYR A 106 31.38 -27.08 -7.29
C TYR A 106 30.17 -26.98 -8.25
N GLN A 107 30.03 -27.93 -9.18
CA GLN A 107 28.93 -27.94 -10.14
C GLN A 107 27.55 -28.19 -9.49
N GLU A 108 27.48 -28.85 -8.34
CA GLU A 108 26.23 -28.98 -7.57
C GLU A 108 25.77 -27.65 -6.97
N PHE A 109 26.72 -26.79 -6.55
CA PHE A 109 26.42 -25.42 -6.14
C PHE A 109 26.12 -24.53 -7.36
N PHE A 110 26.87 -24.70 -8.44
CA PHE A 110 26.88 -23.79 -9.59
C PHE A 110 26.80 -24.55 -10.94
N PRO A 111 25.64 -25.12 -11.29
CA PRO A 111 25.52 -25.96 -12.49
C PRO A 111 25.71 -25.16 -13.80
N GLY A 112 25.48 -23.85 -13.77
CA GLY A 112 25.76 -22.94 -14.88
C GLY A 112 27.21 -22.43 -14.95
N GLY A 113 28.12 -22.94 -14.12
CA GLY A 113 29.53 -22.51 -14.10
C GLY A 113 29.77 -21.16 -13.41
N GLY A 114 28.95 -20.81 -12.42
CA GLY A 114 29.15 -19.63 -11.57
C GLY A 114 27.89 -19.09 -10.92
N ILE A 115 28.04 -17.92 -10.29
CA ILE A 115 26.96 -17.25 -9.52
C ILE A 115 25.87 -16.57 -10.38
N SER A 116 26.03 -16.55 -11.71
CA SER A 116 25.14 -15.82 -12.63
C SER A 116 23.68 -16.25 -12.51
N GLU A 117 23.43 -17.56 -12.37
CA GLU A 117 22.08 -18.11 -12.17
C GLU A 117 21.40 -17.51 -10.92
N TYR A 118 22.16 -17.24 -9.87
CA TYR A 118 21.62 -16.67 -8.64
C TYR A 118 21.30 -15.18 -8.79
N LYS A 119 22.15 -14.44 -9.52
CA LYS A 119 21.96 -12.99 -9.73
C LYS A 119 20.81 -12.66 -10.66
N GLU A 120 20.56 -13.51 -11.65
CA GLU A 120 19.59 -13.27 -12.72
C GLU A 120 18.25 -14.00 -12.49
N ALA A 121 18.18 -14.88 -11.49
CA ALA A 121 16.97 -15.65 -11.25
C ALA A 121 15.78 -14.76 -10.84
N PRO A 122 14.57 -15.06 -11.35
CA PRO A 122 13.36 -14.41 -10.89
C PRO A 122 13.07 -14.77 -9.43
N LEU A 123 12.40 -13.87 -8.71
CA LEU A 123 12.02 -14.04 -7.30
C LEU A 123 11.26 -15.35 -7.01
N SER A 124 10.52 -15.87 -7.99
CA SER A 124 9.81 -17.15 -7.90
C SER A 124 10.74 -18.37 -7.81
N GLU A 125 11.97 -18.25 -8.32
CA GLU A 125 12.96 -19.34 -8.34
C GLU A 125 13.92 -19.30 -7.15
N VAL A 126 14.02 -18.15 -6.45
CA VAL A 126 14.85 -17.97 -5.25
C VAL A 126 14.68 -19.08 -4.21
N PRO A 127 13.46 -19.55 -3.85
CA PRO A 127 13.31 -20.67 -2.91
C PRO A 127 14.02 -21.95 -3.38
N ARG A 128 13.90 -22.28 -4.68
CA ARG A 128 14.55 -23.46 -5.27
C ARG A 128 16.08 -23.34 -5.18
N LEU A 129 16.60 -22.14 -5.44
CA LEU A 129 18.03 -21.86 -5.38
C LEU A 129 18.59 -21.96 -3.95
N PHE A 130 17.86 -21.45 -2.95
CA PHE A 130 18.26 -21.60 -1.54
C PHE A 130 18.19 -23.04 -1.07
N LEU A 131 17.19 -23.82 -1.49
CA LEU A 131 17.15 -25.26 -1.20
C LEU A 131 18.35 -25.98 -1.80
N ARG A 132 18.70 -25.71 -3.06
CA ARG A 132 19.89 -26.31 -3.69
C ARG A 132 21.17 -25.99 -2.92
N LEU A 133 21.39 -24.72 -2.57
CA LEU A 133 22.55 -24.31 -1.78
C LEU A 133 22.59 -24.99 -0.40
N SER A 134 21.44 -25.07 0.28
CA SER A 134 21.33 -25.75 1.57
C SER A 134 21.68 -27.24 1.46
N THR A 135 21.12 -27.93 0.47
CA THR A 135 21.39 -29.36 0.22
C THR A 135 22.86 -29.60 -0.10
N ALA A 136 23.44 -28.83 -1.02
CA ALA A 136 24.86 -28.96 -1.38
C ALA A 136 25.77 -28.63 -0.18
N ALA A 137 25.44 -27.61 0.62
CA ALA A 137 26.19 -27.27 1.83
C ALA A 137 26.14 -28.38 2.89
N GLN A 138 25.03 -29.10 3.00
CA GLN A 138 24.90 -30.25 3.90
C GLN A 138 25.72 -31.45 3.40
N GLU A 139 25.61 -31.77 2.11
CA GLU A 139 26.32 -32.89 1.48
C GLU A 139 27.84 -32.73 1.63
N TYR A 140 28.36 -31.54 1.32
CA TYR A 140 29.79 -31.23 1.38
C TYR A 140 30.24 -30.62 2.72
N SER A 141 29.44 -30.77 3.78
CA SER A 141 29.68 -30.14 5.09
C SER A 141 31.02 -30.50 5.74
N ALA A 142 31.56 -31.69 5.46
CA ALA A 142 32.87 -32.13 5.97
C ALA A 142 34.05 -31.41 5.30
N GLN A 143 33.86 -30.88 4.09
CA GLN A 143 34.89 -30.23 3.28
C GLN A 143 34.80 -28.70 3.38
N LEU A 144 33.60 -28.19 3.63
CA LEU A 144 33.34 -26.75 3.72
C LEU A 144 33.59 -26.21 5.14
N PRO A 145 34.02 -24.94 5.27
CA PRO A 145 34.02 -24.24 6.54
C PRO A 145 32.64 -24.27 7.20
N ALA A 146 32.58 -24.61 8.49
CA ALA A 146 31.32 -24.71 9.24
C ALA A 146 30.47 -23.42 9.17
N ALA A 147 31.11 -22.25 9.11
CA ALA A 147 30.44 -20.97 8.96
C ALA A 147 29.69 -20.82 7.61
N LEU A 148 30.22 -21.40 6.53
CA LEU A 148 29.53 -21.42 5.23
C LEU A 148 28.33 -22.37 5.27
N VAL A 149 28.54 -23.57 5.82
CA VAL A 149 27.46 -24.57 5.96
C VAL A 149 26.30 -24.01 6.75
N GLN A 150 26.57 -23.36 7.89
CA GLN A 150 25.54 -22.75 8.72
C GLN A 150 24.82 -21.61 7.99
N ARG A 151 25.54 -20.79 7.23
CA ARG A 151 24.96 -19.68 6.47
C ARG A 151 24.01 -20.18 5.39
N TYR A 152 24.46 -21.11 4.55
CA TYR A 152 23.67 -21.60 3.42
C TYR A 152 22.47 -22.44 3.84
N THR A 153 22.58 -23.19 4.94
CA THR A 153 21.46 -23.96 5.48
C THR A 153 20.38 -23.09 6.13
N ALA A 154 20.71 -21.86 6.54
CA ALA A 154 19.76 -20.93 7.14
C ALA A 154 18.92 -20.14 6.12
N TYR A 155 19.38 -20.01 4.86
CA TYR A 155 18.71 -19.17 3.86
C TYR A 155 17.27 -19.56 3.52
N PRO A 156 16.89 -20.85 3.40
CA PRO A 156 15.50 -21.23 3.14
C PRO A 156 14.52 -20.70 4.20
N GLU A 157 14.86 -20.83 5.49
CA GLU A 157 14.02 -20.36 6.60
C GLU A 157 14.00 -18.83 6.69
N GLN A 158 15.15 -18.17 6.48
CA GLN A 158 15.23 -16.71 6.46
C GLN A 158 14.37 -16.11 5.34
N TRP A 159 14.38 -16.73 4.16
CA TRP A 159 13.53 -16.33 3.03
C TRP A 159 12.05 -16.57 3.30
N LYS A 160 11.70 -17.72 3.88
CA LYS A 160 10.34 -18.06 4.25
C LYS A 160 9.75 -17.04 5.22
N ALA A 161 10.48 -16.65 6.27
CA ALA A 161 10.04 -15.64 7.22
C ALA A 161 9.75 -14.27 6.56
N LEU A 162 10.57 -13.86 5.58
CA LEU A 162 10.36 -12.63 4.81
C LEU A 162 9.13 -12.73 3.88
N SER A 163 8.91 -13.89 3.26
CA SER A 163 7.79 -14.16 2.35
C SER A 163 6.45 -14.26 3.07
N GLU A 164 6.39 -14.91 4.24
CA GLU A 164 5.19 -15.01 5.09
C GLU A 164 4.74 -13.64 5.58
N THR A 165 5.69 -12.82 6.06
CA THR A 165 5.43 -11.43 6.47
C THR A 165 4.84 -10.61 5.32
N THR A 166 5.37 -10.79 4.10
CA THR A 166 4.87 -10.10 2.90
C THR A 166 3.46 -10.58 2.51
N SER A 167 3.17 -11.87 2.64
CA SER A 167 1.85 -12.44 2.30
C SER A 167 0.77 -12.02 3.30
N GLN A 168 1.09 -11.98 4.59
CA GLN A 168 0.19 -11.46 5.62
C GLN A 168 -0.18 -10.00 5.34
N SER A 169 0.82 -9.16 5.02
CA SER A 169 0.56 -7.74 4.69
C SER A 169 -0.39 -7.53 3.49
N ARG A 170 -0.41 -8.48 2.53
CA ARG A 170 -1.34 -8.43 1.40
C ARG A 170 -2.75 -8.85 1.79
N LYS A 171 -2.89 -9.81 2.71
CA LYS A 171 -4.18 -10.26 3.22
C LYS A 171 -4.84 -9.16 4.05
N ASP A 172 -4.08 -8.57 4.97
CA ASP A 172 -4.52 -7.44 5.80
C ASP A 172 -5.04 -6.29 4.91
N ARG A 173 -4.32 -5.96 3.83
CA ARG A 173 -4.77 -4.96 2.86
C ARG A 173 -6.11 -5.30 2.19
N LYS A 174 -6.36 -6.57 1.86
CA LYS A 174 -7.61 -6.95 1.19
C LYS A 174 -8.81 -6.76 2.13
N GLU A 175 -8.60 -7.01 3.42
CA GLU A 175 -9.59 -6.75 4.47
C GLU A 175 -9.74 -5.23 4.67
N ASP A 176 -8.64 -4.48 4.83
CA ASP A 176 -8.65 -3.01 4.94
C ASP A 176 -9.35 -2.32 3.75
N LEU A 177 -9.12 -2.78 2.51
CA LEU A 177 -9.74 -2.18 1.31
C LEU A 177 -11.26 -2.39 1.26
N ASN A 178 -11.74 -3.51 1.78
CA ASN A 178 -13.18 -3.76 1.85
C ASN A 178 -13.82 -2.85 2.91
N ASP A 179 -13.17 -2.71 4.06
CA ASP A 179 -13.64 -1.84 5.15
C ASP A 179 -13.63 -0.37 4.72
N VAL A 180 -12.56 0.08 4.05
CA VAL A 180 -12.46 1.43 3.41
C VAL A 180 -13.62 1.70 2.46
N SER A 181 -14.00 0.73 1.63
CA SER A 181 -15.14 0.88 0.72
C SER A 181 -16.46 1.08 1.47
N ASP A 182 -16.65 0.39 2.60
CA ASP A 182 -17.86 0.47 3.41
C ASP A 182 -17.93 1.76 4.23
N ALA A 183 -16.84 2.19 4.87
CA ALA A 183 -16.79 3.45 5.60
C ALA A 183 -16.93 4.66 4.67
N ARG A 184 -16.29 4.62 3.50
CA ARG A 184 -16.46 5.63 2.43
C ARG A 184 -17.93 5.77 2.07
N ARG A 185 -18.62 4.65 1.85
CA ARG A 185 -20.06 4.64 1.53
C ARG A 185 -20.91 5.15 2.71
N ALA A 186 -20.54 4.83 3.94
CA ALA A 186 -21.26 5.28 5.13
C ALA A 186 -21.18 6.80 5.31
N VAL A 187 -20.01 7.41 5.10
CA VAL A 187 -19.82 8.87 5.13
C VAL A 187 -20.65 9.54 4.03
N ASP A 188 -20.62 8.98 2.82
CA ASP A 188 -21.40 9.49 1.69
C ASP A 188 -22.90 9.52 2.00
N LEU A 189 -23.42 8.44 2.55
CA LEU A 189 -24.82 8.31 2.93
C LEU A 189 -25.18 9.30 4.05
N ALA A 190 -24.35 9.40 5.09
CA ALA A 190 -24.60 10.31 6.21
C ALA A 190 -24.61 11.78 5.77
N CYS A 191 -23.66 12.19 4.94
CA CYS A 191 -23.61 13.53 4.38
C CYS A 191 -24.80 13.82 3.47
N HIS A 192 -25.23 12.84 2.67
CA HIS A 192 -26.40 12.98 1.80
C HIS A 192 -27.70 13.13 2.60
N VAL A 193 -27.89 12.31 3.64
CA VAL A 193 -29.02 12.41 4.58
C VAL A 193 -29.03 13.76 5.29
N ALA A 194 -27.88 14.24 5.74
CA ALA A 194 -27.77 15.56 6.37
C ALA A 194 -28.11 16.70 5.39
N GLY A 195 -27.68 16.60 4.12
CA GLY A 195 -28.01 17.57 3.08
C GLY A 195 -29.52 17.65 2.83
N HIS A 196 -30.19 16.50 2.74
CA HIS A 196 -31.65 16.45 2.67
C HIS A 196 -32.32 17.00 3.92
N GLY A 197 -31.75 16.74 5.10
CA GLY A 197 -32.23 17.32 6.36
C GLY A 197 -32.23 18.86 6.36
N VAL A 198 -31.14 19.47 5.86
CA VAL A 198 -31.05 20.93 5.70
C VAL A 198 -32.06 21.43 4.65
N ALA A 199 -32.20 20.73 3.52
CA ALA A 199 -33.13 21.12 2.47
C ALA A 199 -34.61 21.02 2.90
N MET A 200 -34.94 20.09 3.81
CA MET A 200 -36.27 20.00 4.40
C MET A 200 -36.59 21.19 5.32
N GLU A 201 -35.58 21.73 6.02
CA GLU A 201 -35.76 22.91 6.89
C GLU A 201 -35.85 24.22 6.08
N TYR A 202 -35.19 24.28 4.92
CA TYR A 202 -35.14 25.45 4.05
C TYR A 202 -35.61 25.14 2.61
N PRO A 203 -36.89 24.76 2.42
CA PRO A 203 -37.39 24.34 1.12
C PRO A 203 -37.35 25.48 0.11
N GLY A 204 -36.62 25.28 -1.00
CA GLY A 204 -36.49 26.25 -2.10
C GLY A 204 -35.51 27.40 -1.83
N ASP A 205 -34.98 27.53 -0.62
CA ASP A 205 -33.97 28.54 -0.27
C ASP A 205 -32.56 27.98 -0.51
N VAL A 206 -32.15 28.05 -1.77
CA VAL A 206 -30.87 27.53 -2.25
C VAL A 206 -29.69 28.25 -1.59
N GLU A 207 -29.78 29.56 -1.37
CA GLU A 207 -28.68 30.34 -0.77
C GLU A 207 -28.46 29.91 0.67
N ARG A 208 -29.53 29.68 1.43
CA ARG A 208 -29.42 29.20 2.80
C ARG A 208 -28.91 27.77 2.90
N CYS A 209 -29.30 26.89 1.98
CA CYS A 209 -28.78 25.52 1.91
C CYS A 209 -27.27 25.48 1.60
N LYS A 210 -26.77 26.36 0.72
CA LYS A 210 -25.34 26.45 0.36
C LYS A 210 -24.44 26.75 1.55
N GLU A 211 -24.94 27.43 2.57
CA GLU A 211 -24.13 27.75 3.75
C GLU A 211 -23.67 26.51 4.53
N PHE A 212 -24.36 25.38 4.36
CA PHE A 212 -24.08 24.11 5.04
C PHE A 212 -23.23 23.13 4.22
N VAL A 213 -22.97 23.44 2.95
CA VAL A 213 -22.33 22.51 2.01
C VAL A 213 -21.25 23.21 1.20
N ASN A 214 -20.02 22.72 1.26
CA ASN A 214 -18.91 23.22 0.44
C ASN A 214 -18.47 22.19 -0.61
N LEU A 215 -19.16 22.17 -1.76
CA LEU A 215 -18.88 21.21 -2.85
C LEU A 215 -17.47 21.36 -3.45
N SER A 216 -16.79 22.50 -3.26
CA SER A 216 -15.43 22.69 -3.78
C SER A 216 -14.42 21.70 -3.17
N LEU A 217 -14.68 21.19 -1.96
CA LEU A 217 -13.84 20.19 -1.29
C LEU A 217 -13.90 18.82 -1.96
N LEU A 218 -14.91 18.58 -2.80
CA LEU A 218 -15.09 17.33 -3.54
C LEU A 218 -14.48 17.39 -4.94
N LEU A 219 -14.19 18.60 -5.45
CA LEU A 219 -13.71 18.78 -6.82
C LEU A 219 -12.18 18.64 -6.90
N PRO A 220 -11.64 18.12 -8.02
CA PRO A 220 -10.22 18.25 -8.32
C PRO A 220 -9.81 19.72 -8.35
N VAL A 221 -8.82 20.08 -7.53
CA VAL A 221 -8.10 21.35 -7.73
C VAL A 221 -7.47 21.27 -9.12
N PRO A 222 -7.79 22.18 -10.05
CA PRO A 222 -7.09 22.20 -11.33
C PRO A 222 -5.62 22.45 -11.04
N HIS A 223 -4.77 21.45 -11.31
CA HIS A 223 -3.35 21.71 -11.43
C HIS A 223 -3.19 22.69 -12.59
N SER A 224 -3.00 23.97 -12.25
CA SER A 224 -2.51 24.94 -13.20
C SER A 224 -1.13 24.44 -13.61
N THR A 225 -1.08 23.73 -14.73
CA THR A 225 0.15 23.53 -15.47
C THR A 225 0.60 24.93 -15.84
N ALA A 226 1.54 25.46 -15.05
CA ALA A 226 2.26 26.67 -15.43
C ALA A 226 2.85 26.39 -16.82
N GLY A 227 2.19 26.93 -17.84
CA GLY A 227 2.66 26.88 -19.21
C GLY A 227 4.05 27.48 -19.28
N PRO A 228 4.91 27.00 -20.20
CA PRO A 228 6.26 27.52 -20.35
C PRO A 228 6.20 29.03 -20.55
N ALA A 229 7.03 29.74 -19.78
CA ALA A 229 7.17 31.19 -19.85
C ALA A 229 7.32 31.64 -21.31
N PRO A 230 6.67 32.74 -21.73
CA PRO A 230 6.82 33.25 -23.09
C PRO A 230 8.29 33.60 -23.33
N ALA A 231 8.87 33.02 -24.38
CA ALA A 231 10.16 33.42 -24.88
C ALA A 231 10.06 34.88 -25.34
N THR A 232 10.73 35.78 -24.61
CA THR A 232 10.96 37.14 -25.09
C THR A 232 11.89 37.07 -26.30
N ALA A 233 11.33 37.34 -27.47
CA ALA A 233 12.05 37.65 -28.69
C ALA A 233 11.85 39.14 -28.99
N GLY A 234 12.94 39.87 -29.23
CA GLY A 234 12.96 41.27 -29.69
C GLY A 234 13.66 42.21 -28.75
#